data_AF-A0A2T6BT12-F1
#
_entry.id   AF-A0A2T6BT12-F1
#
_cell.length_a   1.000
_cell.length_b   1.000
_cell.length_c   1.000
_cell.angle_alpha   90.00
_cell.angle_beta   90.00
_cell.angle_gamma   90.00
#
_symmetry.space_group_name_H-M   'P 1'
#
loop_
_entity.id
_entity.type
_entity.pdbx_description
1 polymer ?
#
loop_
_entity_poly.entity_id
_entity_poly.type
_entity_poly.pdbx_seq_one_letter_code
_entity_poly.pdbx_strand_id
1 'polypeptide(L)'
;MITIQKGNLLESDCTVIAHQCNCFATMGAGIASQIARRYPEALEADKNFDIPAGDRNRLGKVSYAHSDGRLIFNLYGQFHYGSGTRETDYDALQRALDSMFIELYRHEDPSCYKVGLPYGIGCGLAGGSWETVEAIILESTEKFDHDVHLYKL
;
A
#
# COMPACT_ATOMS: atom_id res chain seq x y z
N MET A 1 16.81 1.86 0.67
CA MET A 1 17.01 1.47 -0.75
C MET A 1 15.79 0.73 -1.29
N ILE A 2 15.56 0.77 -2.62
CA ILE A 2 14.56 -0.06 -3.29
C ILE A 2 15.25 -1.29 -3.90
N THR A 3 14.65 -2.46 -3.73
CA THR A 3 15.09 -3.69 -4.41
C THR A 3 13.92 -4.33 -5.17
N ILE A 4 14.17 -4.76 -6.41
CA ILE A 4 13.17 -5.45 -7.22
C ILE A 4 13.44 -6.95 -7.16
N GLN A 5 12.45 -7.71 -6.73
CA GLN A 5 12.48 -9.16 -6.60
C GLN A 5 11.51 -9.80 -7.60
N LYS A 6 11.92 -10.91 -8.19
CA LYS A 6 11.02 -11.74 -8.99
C LYS A 6 10.24 -12.68 -8.07
N GLY A 7 8.91 -12.63 -8.13
CA GLY A 7 8.04 -13.51 -7.34
C GLY A 7 6.71 -12.89 -6.97
N ASN A 8 5.88 -13.69 -6.29
CA ASN A 8 4.59 -13.26 -5.77
C ASN A 8 4.75 -12.58 -4.40
N LEU A 9 4.34 -11.32 -4.29
CA LEU A 9 4.36 -10.57 -3.02
C LEU A 9 3.66 -11.33 -1.88
N LEU A 10 2.55 -12.01 -2.18
CA LEU A 10 1.76 -12.70 -1.15
C LEU A 10 2.38 -14.01 -0.68
N GLU A 11 3.44 -14.47 -1.35
CA GLU A 11 4.24 -15.66 -1.00
C GLU A 11 5.62 -15.28 -0.46
N SER A 12 5.92 -13.99 -0.35
CA SER A 12 7.23 -13.52 0.12
C SER A 12 7.43 -13.75 1.62
N ASP A 13 8.65 -13.53 2.08
CA ASP A 13 9.04 -13.47 3.50
C ASP A 13 8.84 -12.07 4.11
N CYS A 14 8.16 -11.15 3.41
CA CYS A 14 7.86 -9.83 3.95
C CYS A 14 6.92 -9.92 5.16
N THR A 15 7.31 -9.29 6.26
CA THR A 15 6.49 -9.16 7.46
C THR A 15 5.46 -8.04 7.34
N VAL A 16 5.69 -7.09 6.41
CA VAL A 16 4.75 -6.02 6.07
C VAL A 16 4.43 -6.09 4.58
N ILE A 17 3.14 -6.10 4.24
CA ILE A 17 2.66 -6.00 2.86
C ILE A 17 1.83 -4.73 2.75
N ALA A 18 2.12 -3.88 1.77
CA ALA A 18 1.25 -2.73 1.49
C ALA A 18 0.88 -2.64 0.01
N HIS A 19 -0.32 -2.12 -0.23
CA HIS A 19 -0.86 -1.91 -1.58
C HIS A 19 -1.70 -0.64 -1.62
N GLN A 20 -1.87 -0.09 -2.82
CA GLN A 20 -2.63 1.14 -3.00
C GLN A 20 -4.14 0.86 -3.07
N CYS A 21 -4.89 1.43 -2.14
CA CYS A 21 -6.35 1.34 -2.01
C CYS A 21 -7.06 2.63 -2.42
N ASN A 22 -8.34 2.49 -2.82
CA ASN A 22 -9.24 3.62 -3.01
C ASN A 22 -9.93 4.04 -1.72
N CYS A 23 -10.45 5.25 -1.70
CA CYS A 23 -11.19 5.77 -0.55
C CYS A 23 -12.59 5.14 -0.39
N PHE A 24 -13.06 4.28 -1.30
CA PHE A 24 -14.41 3.69 -1.27
C PHE A 24 -14.48 2.29 -0.63
N ALA A 25 -13.38 1.82 -0.02
CA ALA A 25 -13.30 0.50 0.60
C ALA A 25 -13.63 -0.66 -0.37
N THR A 26 -13.22 -0.52 -1.63
CA THR A 26 -13.46 -1.53 -2.68
C THR A 26 -12.17 -2.24 -3.06
N MET A 27 -12.08 -3.54 -2.75
CA MET A 27 -10.95 -4.42 -3.09
C MET A 27 -11.34 -5.45 -4.16
N GLY A 28 -11.86 -4.98 -5.29
CA GLY A 28 -12.52 -5.84 -6.29
C GLY A 28 -11.60 -6.43 -7.37
N ALA A 29 -10.40 -5.88 -7.57
CA ALA A 29 -9.52 -6.26 -8.68
C ALA A 29 -8.03 -6.20 -8.31
N GLY A 30 -7.19 -6.74 -9.20
CA GLY A 30 -5.73 -6.71 -9.07
C GLY A 30 -5.24 -7.43 -7.82
N ILE A 31 -4.19 -6.90 -7.21
CA ILE A 31 -3.67 -7.45 -5.95
C ILE A 31 -4.61 -7.19 -4.77
N ALA A 32 -5.41 -6.11 -4.80
CA ALA A 32 -6.34 -5.81 -3.72
C ALA A 32 -7.36 -6.93 -3.51
N SER A 33 -7.90 -7.51 -4.59
CA SER A 33 -8.81 -8.66 -4.47
C SER A 33 -8.13 -9.94 -3.98
N GLN A 34 -6.85 -10.13 -4.29
CA GLN A 34 -6.07 -11.26 -3.77
C GLN A 34 -5.77 -11.07 -2.28
N ILE A 35 -5.41 -9.85 -1.87
CA ILE A 35 -5.24 -9.47 -0.46
C ILE A 35 -6.54 -9.66 0.30
N ALA A 36 -7.68 -9.16 -0.19
CA ALA A 36 -8.96 -9.32 0.48
C ALA A 36 -9.39 -10.80 0.64
N ARG A 37 -9.01 -11.67 -0.29
CA ARG A 37 -9.27 -13.11 -0.22
C ARG A 37 -8.35 -13.83 0.77
N ARG A 38 -7.07 -13.45 0.81
CA ARG A 38 -6.04 -14.10 1.64
C ARG A 38 -6.01 -13.57 3.08
N TYR A 39 -6.22 -12.27 3.24
CA TYR A 39 -6.16 -11.49 4.47
C TYR A 39 -7.47 -10.71 4.65
N PRO A 40 -8.59 -11.40 4.98
CA PRO A 40 -9.89 -10.75 5.11
C PRO A 40 -9.92 -9.62 6.15
N GLU A 41 -9.05 -9.67 7.16
CA GLU A 41 -8.87 -8.62 8.17
C GLU A 41 -8.41 -7.29 7.55
N ALA A 42 -7.66 -7.33 6.46
CA ALA A 42 -7.26 -6.11 5.74
C ALA A 42 -8.47 -5.43 5.06
N LEU A 43 -9.42 -6.22 4.54
CA LEU A 43 -10.67 -5.68 4.00
C LEU A 43 -11.57 -5.16 5.12
N GLU A 44 -11.61 -5.84 6.26
CA GLU A 44 -12.36 -5.39 7.43
C GLU A 44 -11.81 -4.05 7.97
N ALA A 45 -10.48 -3.91 8.06
CA ALA A 45 -9.82 -2.67 8.47
C ALA A 45 -10.11 -1.50 7.51
N ASP A 46 -10.23 -1.76 6.20
CA ASP A 46 -10.64 -0.73 5.23
C ASP A 46 -12.11 -0.33 5.46
N LYS A 47 -13.02 -1.30 5.63
CA LYS A 47 -14.46 -1.02 5.84
C LYS A 47 -14.74 -0.30 7.16
N ASN A 48 -14.00 -0.65 8.21
CA ASN A 48 -14.18 -0.14 9.57
C ASN A 48 -13.22 1.02 9.91
N PHE A 49 -12.57 1.60 8.91
CA PHE A 49 -11.70 2.75 9.11
C PHE A 49 -12.47 3.91 9.75
N ASP A 50 -11.80 4.70 10.57
CA ASP A 50 -12.38 5.81 11.33
C ASP A 50 -13.01 6.88 10.42
N ILE A 51 -12.48 7.04 9.21
CA ILE A 51 -13.02 7.92 8.19
C ILE A 51 -13.89 7.11 7.22
N PRO A 52 -15.17 7.48 7.05
CA PRO A 52 -16.12 6.76 6.21
C PRO A 52 -15.65 6.56 4.76
N ALA A 53 -16.04 5.43 4.17
CA ALA A 53 -15.82 5.16 2.75
C ALA A 53 -16.46 6.25 1.87
N GLY A 54 -15.72 6.71 0.86
CA GLY A 54 -16.11 7.81 -0.03
C GLY A 54 -15.77 9.21 0.48
N ASP A 55 -15.27 9.35 1.71
CA ASP A 55 -14.78 10.62 2.21
C ASP A 55 -13.36 10.91 1.68
N ARG A 56 -13.16 12.12 1.14
CA ARG A 56 -11.86 12.61 0.63
C ARG A 56 -10.80 12.68 1.72
N ASN A 57 -11.19 12.82 2.99
CA ASN A 57 -10.28 12.86 4.13
C ASN A 57 -9.51 11.54 4.34
N ARG A 58 -9.88 10.46 3.65
CA ARG A 58 -9.09 9.21 3.62
C ARG A 58 -7.78 9.37 2.84
N LEU A 59 -7.70 10.26 1.85
CA LEU A 59 -6.54 10.38 0.97
C LEU A 59 -5.25 10.63 1.76
N GLY A 60 -4.24 9.81 1.47
CA GLY A 60 -2.93 9.85 2.10
C GLY A 60 -2.87 9.34 3.53
N LYS A 61 -3.94 8.67 3.99
CA LYS A 61 -3.94 7.91 5.24
C LYS A 61 -3.79 6.43 4.96
N VAL A 62 -3.78 5.64 6.03
CA VAL A 62 -3.69 4.18 5.96
C VAL A 62 -4.68 3.54 6.94
N SER A 63 -5.24 2.40 6.56
CA SER A 63 -5.70 1.40 7.54
C SER A 63 -4.76 0.20 7.47
N TYR A 64 -4.73 -0.60 8.53
CA TYR A 64 -3.96 -1.83 8.55
C TYR A 64 -4.60 -2.89 9.43
N ALA A 65 -4.20 -4.14 9.21
CA ALA A 65 -4.56 -5.26 10.04
C ALA A 65 -3.37 -6.21 10.24
N HIS A 66 -3.36 -6.90 11.38
CA HIS A 66 -2.53 -8.09 11.56
C HIS A 66 -3.27 -9.30 10.99
N SER A 67 -2.60 -10.07 10.12
CA SER A 67 -3.15 -11.30 9.56
C SER A 67 -2.01 -12.25 9.20
N ASP A 68 -2.12 -13.52 9.57
CA ASP A 68 -1.12 -14.57 9.29
C ASP A 68 0.32 -14.19 9.69
N GLY A 69 0.48 -13.56 10.86
CA GLY A 69 1.78 -13.09 11.37
C GLY A 69 2.39 -11.92 10.59
N ARG A 70 1.62 -11.27 9.70
CA ARG A 70 2.03 -10.12 8.90
C ARG A 70 1.18 -8.89 9.20
N LEU A 71 1.73 -7.72 8.90
CA LEU A 71 1.00 -6.46 8.85
C LEU A 71 0.60 -6.16 7.41
N ILE A 72 -0.69 -5.93 7.17
CA ILE A 72 -1.22 -5.62 5.84
C ILE A 72 -1.76 -4.19 5.83
N PHE A 73 -1.15 -3.31 5.02
CA PHE A 73 -1.51 -1.89 4.94
C PHE A 73 -2.28 -1.57 3.65
N ASN A 74 -3.38 -0.83 3.82
CA ASN A 74 -4.16 -0.23 2.75
C ASN A 74 -3.75 1.23 2.60
N LEU A 75 -3.01 1.56 1.54
CA LEU A 75 -2.50 2.91 1.29
C LEU A 75 -3.50 3.72 0.47
N TYR A 76 -4.16 4.73 1.05
CA TYR A 76 -5.20 5.49 0.34
C TYR A 76 -4.62 6.53 -0.63
N GLY A 77 -4.04 6.05 -1.74
CA GLY A 77 -3.41 6.86 -2.80
C GLY A 77 -4.28 7.12 -4.02
N GLN A 78 -5.53 6.67 -4.04
CA GLN A 78 -6.50 6.97 -5.10
C GLN A 78 -7.84 7.35 -4.46
N PHE A 79 -8.54 8.36 -4.98
CA PHE A 79 -9.85 8.72 -4.43
C PHE A 79 -10.91 7.76 -4.95
N HIS A 80 -11.15 7.76 -6.27
CA HIS A 80 -12.04 6.83 -6.93
C HIS A 80 -11.31 5.53 -7.32
N TYR A 81 -11.99 4.67 -8.07
CA TYR A 81 -11.47 3.44 -8.64
C TYR A 81 -12.06 3.26 -10.04
N GLY A 82 -11.32 2.61 -10.93
CA GLY A 82 -11.72 2.44 -12.31
C GLY A 82 -10.52 2.25 -13.22
N SER A 83 -10.74 2.38 -14.52
CA SER A 83 -9.71 2.35 -15.55
C SER A 83 -10.03 3.36 -16.63
N GLY A 84 -9.02 3.93 -17.28
CA GLY A 84 -9.18 4.86 -18.40
C GLY A 84 -8.83 6.32 -18.08
N THR A 85 -8.66 6.64 -16.80
CA THR A 85 -8.13 7.91 -16.27
C THR A 85 -7.09 7.62 -15.20
N ARG A 86 -6.22 8.61 -14.89
CA ARG A 86 -5.32 8.51 -13.75
C ARG A 86 -6.10 8.77 -12.46
N GLU A 87 -6.27 7.72 -11.68
CA GLU A 87 -6.88 7.73 -10.34
C GLU A 87 -5.85 7.87 -9.22
N THR A 88 -4.60 7.45 -9.46
CA THR A 88 -3.52 7.66 -8.50
C THR A 88 -3.26 9.15 -8.32
N ASP A 89 -3.45 9.57 -7.09
CA ASP A 89 -3.06 10.87 -6.57
C ASP A 89 -1.67 10.69 -5.96
N TYR A 90 -0.65 11.23 -6.64
CA TYR A 90 0.74 11.05 -6.26
C TYR A 90 1.06 11.63 -4.88
N ASP A 91 0.52 12.80 -4.55
CA ASP A 91 0.71 13.42 -3.24
C ASP A 91 0.03 12.59 -2.15
N ALA A 92 -1.15 12.02 -2.43
CA ALA A 92 -1.80 11.09 -1.52
C ALA A 92 -1.00 9.80 -1.36
N LEU A 93 -0.45 9.22 -2.43
CA LEU A 93 0.36 8.00 -2.34
C LEU A 93 1.62 8.22 -1.48
N GLN A 94 2.34 9.32 -1.69
CA GLN A 94 3.48 9.72 -0.86
C GLN A 94 3.08 9.85 0.61
N ARG A 95 2.01 10.59 0.91
CA ARG A 95 1.52 10.75 2.30
C ARG A 95 1.07 9.43 2.92
N ALA A 96 0.49 8.52 2.15
CA ALA A 96 0.09 7.21 2.64
C ALA A 96 1.30 6.33 2.97
N LEU A 97 2.33 6.32 2.12
CA LEU A 97 3.59 5.63 2.40
C LEU A 97 4.26 6.19 3.65
N ASP A 98 4.36 7.52 3.76
CA ASP A 98 4.90 8.17 4.94
C ASP A 98 4.10 7.82 6.21
N SER A 99 2.77 7.81 6.11
CA SER A 99 1.88 7.42 7.21
C SER A 99 2.11 5.97 7.62
N MET A 100 2.30 5.06 6.67
CA MET A 100 2.63 3.66 6.96
C MET A 100 3.94 3.55 7.77
N PHE A 101 5.02 4.21 7.34
CA PHE A 101 6.28 4.18 8.09
C PHE A 101 6.15 4.78 9.49
N ILE A 102 5.43 5.91 9.63
CA ILE A 102 5.13 6.50 10.93
C ILE A 102 4.37 5.51 11.83
N GLU A 103 3.38 4.79 11.30
CA GLU A 103 2.65 3.79 12.08
C GLU A 103 3.54 2.60 12.45
N LEU A 104 4.34 2.06 11.52
CA LEU A 104 5.27 0.95 11.80
C LEU A 104 6.19 1.28 12.97
N TYR A 105 6.74 2.50 12.98
CA TYR A 105 7.76 2.90 13.96
C TYR A 105 7.19 3.18 15.35
N ARG A 106 5.86 3.15 15.51
CA ARG A 106 5.20 3.24 16.83
C ARG A 106 5.08 1.89 17.53
N HIS A 107 5.13 0.78 16.80
CA HIS A 107 4.84 -0.54 17.34
C HIS A 107 6.08 -1.23 17.88
N GLU A 108 7.11 -1.37 17.05
CA GLU A 108 8.35 -2.09 17.39
C GLU A 108 9.58 -1.41 16.77
N ASP A 109 10.75 -2.00 17.01
CA ASP A 109 11.98 -1.62 16.32
C ASP A 109 11.78 -1.72 14.80
N PRO A 110 12.01 -0.62 14.05
CA PRO A 110 11.90 -0.61 12.59
C PRO A 110 12.65 -1.75 11.91
N SER A 111 13.79 -2.18 12.44
CA SER A 111 14.62 -3.23 11.85
C SER A 111 13.96 -4.61 11.82
N CYS A 112 12.86 -4.81 12.56
CA CYS A 112 12.06 -6.03 12.53
C CYS A 112 11.14 -6.14 11.29
N TYR A 113 10.95 -5.04 10.55
CA TYR A 113 10.04 -4.99 9.42
C TYR A 113 10.75 -5.20 8.09
N LYS A 114 10.21 -6.13 7.28
CA LYS A 114 10.56 -6.31 5.87
C LYS A 114 9.38 -5.87 5.03
N VAL A 115 9.45 -4.65 4.49
CA VAL A 115 8.34 -4.02 3.75
C VAL A 115 8.31 -4.48 2.29
N GLY A 116 7.17 -5.06 1.89
CA GLY A 116 6.92 -5.52 0.53
C GLY A 116 5.78 -4.76 -0.15
N LEU A 117 6.01 -4.28 -1.37
CA LEU A 117 5.00 -3.68 -2.25
C LEU A 117 4.92 -4.44 -3.59
N PRO A 118 3.78 -4.42 -4.30
CA PRO A 118 3.73 -4.92 -5.67
C PRO A 118 4.49 -3.97 -6.59
N TYR A 119 5.30 -4.52 -7.50
CA TYR A 119 5.87 -3.75 -8.61
C TYR A 119 4.71 -3.19 -9.47
N GLY A 120 4.76 -1.92 -9.82
CA GLY A 120 3.67 -1.25 -10.54
C GLY A 120 2.49 -0.81 -9.66
N ILE A 121 2.67 -0.72 -8.33
CA ILE A 121 1.68 -0.12 -7.42
C ILE A 121 1.19 1.23 -7.97
N GLY A 122 -0.13 1.47 -7.96
CA GLY A 122 -0.72 2.70 -8.50
C GLY A 122 -0.63 2.90 -10.03
N CYS A 123 0.06 2.06 -10.78
CA CYS A 123 0.21 2.29 -12.22
C CYS A 123 -0.88 1.64 -13.07
N GLY A 124 -1.14 0.34 -12.86
CA GLY A 124 -1.99 -0.48 -13.75
C GLY A 124 -3.40 0.07 -13.96
N LEU A 125 -4.37 -0.37 -13.14
CA LEU A 125 -5.75 0.10 -13.27
C LEU A 125 -5.88 1.60 -12.92
N ALA A 126 -5.08 2.06 -11.94
CA ALA A 126 -5.15 3.42 -11.42
C ALA A 126 -4.42 4.46 -12.30
N GLY A 127 -3.72 4.06 -13.36
CA GLY A 127 -3.20 4.94 -14.40
C GLY A 127 -1.99 5.82 -14.02
N GLY A 128 -1.32 5.55 -12.90
CA GLY A 128 -0.08 6.23 -12.54
C GLY A 128 1.11 5.92 -13.46
N SER A 129 2.07 6.82 -13.55
CA SER A 129 3.36 6.64 -14.21
C SER A 129 4.31 5.91 -13.27
N TRP A 130 4.92 4.81 -13.74
CA TRP A 130 5.86 4.05 -12.92
C TRP A 130 7.07 4.88 -12.50
N GLU A 131 7.62 5.72 -13.38
CA GLU A 131 8.74 6.60 -13.06
C GLU A 131 8.42 7.53 -11.88
N THR A 132 7.21 8.10 -11.86
CA THR A 132 6.77 8.97 -10.76
C THR A 132 6.53 8.19 -9.49
N VAL A 133 5.87 7.03 -9.56
CA VAL A 133 5.61 6.20 -8.39
C VAL A 133 6.90 5.64 -7.78
N GLU A 134 7.85 5.22 -8.61
CA GLU A 134 9.15 4.73 -8.15
C GLU A 134 9.92 5.83 -7.41
N ALA A 135 9.91 7.06 -7.91
CA ALA A 135 10.51 8.21 -7.23
C ALA A 135 9.85 8.49 -5.87
N ILE A 136 8.52 8.41 -5.78
CA ILE A 136 7.74 8.55 -4.53
C ILE A 136 8.13 7.50 -3.50
N ILE A 137 8.22 6.23 -3.93
CA ILE A 137 8.64 5.14 -3.04
C ILE A 137 10.07 5.37 -2.56
N LEU A 138 10.96 5.83 -3.44
CA LEU A 138 12.35 6.09 -3.10
C LEU A 138 12.46 7.23 -2.08
N GLU A 139 11.70 8.31 -2.28
CA GLU A 139 11.66 9.43 -1.35
C GLU A 139 11.19 9.01 0.05
N SER A 140 10.11 8.22 0.17
CA SER A 140 9.72 7.67 1.48
C SER A 140 10.80 6.75 2.07
N THR A 141 11.38 5.88 1.25
CA THR A 141 12.43 4.93 1.66
C THR A 141 13.63 5.69 2.25
N GLU A 142 14.09 6.76 1.60
CA GLU A 142 15.20 7.59 2.04
C GLU A 142 14.84 8.40 3.29
N LYS A 143 13.65 9.00 3.31
CA LYS A 143 13.15 9.80 4.43
C LYS A 143 13.09 9.02 5.75
N PHE A 144 12.71 7.75 5.69
CA PHE A 144 12.54 6.89 6.86
C PHE A 144 13.71 5.94 7.11
N ASP A 145 14.75 5.99 6.26
CA ASP A 145 15.89 5.06 6.28
C ASP A 145 15.46 3.59 6.37
N HIS A 146 14.53 3.20 5.47
CA HIS A 146 13.92 1.87 5.48
C HIS A 146 13.86 1.26 4.08
N ASP A 147 14.35 0.03 3.93
CA ASP A 147 14.35 -0.65 2.64
C ASP A 147 12.94 -1.09 2.22
N VAL A 148 12.65 -0.95 0.92
CA VAL A 148 11.40 -1.44 0.31
C VAL A 148 11.71 -2.49 -0.75
N HIS A 149 11.01 -3.61 -0.67
CA HIS A 149 11.12 -4.72 -1.61
C HIS A 149 9.91 -4.75 -2.55
N LEU A 150 10.16 -4.52 -3.85
CA LEU A 150 9.15 -4.56 -4.90
C LEU A 150 9.08 -5.95 -5.52
N TYR A 151 7.90 -6.54 -5.58
CA TYR A 151 7.72 -7.88 -6.14
C TYR A 151 7.05 -7.83 -7.51
N LYS A 152 7.71 -8.43 -8.49
CA LYS A 152 7.27 -8.54 -9.89
C LYS A 152 7.09 -10.00 -10.27
N LEU A 153 5.91 -10.37 -10.76
CA LEU A 153 5.62 -11.70 -11.32
C LEU A 153 6.45 -11.97 -12.58
#